data_AF-A0A830GFA4-F1
#
_entry.id   AF-A0A830GFA4-F1
#
_cell.length_a   1.000
_cell.length_b   1.000
_cell.length_c   1.000
_cell.angle_alpha   90.00
_cell.angle_beta   90.00
_cell.angle_gamma   90.00
#
_symmetry.space_group_name_H-M   'P 1'
#
loop_
_entity.id
_entity.type
_entity.pdbx_description
1 polymer ?
#
loop_
_entity_poly.entity_id
_entity_poly.type
_entity_poly.pdbx_seq_one_letter_code
_entity_poly.pdbx_strand_id
1 'polypeptide(L)'
;MPFSATWHTLLDELDKLEEGAELIAPLSHDRFRITDVQEYRVVVQFSTTEETRPLQHDQFETLYQRIQDMDGEFDLSLLPSDTDPYPAVLSLHPRFEIDEDAGVITEVDAATGTQLVDGDPETTASERTEPEEVDVYSDTLLLVDALERHDVTDLSQLETPALVNLYTLLSDVQRDANDFRRDVADVLLNRLHHDQPVHGQYGSVQRTARRNRSLKDDADVLAVLEDAGVERERVMSVDREKVDEALDVTGLSEAAVYDVDKSEYVRKAEVDEEVKASRLQGLKDRLAASDEAETDELREEIEELEDRIDELTSFNTGREMQG
;
A
#
# COMPACT_ATOMS: atom_id res chain seq x y z
N MET A 1 12.90 5.81 21.41
CA MET A 1 12.03 5.52 22.60
C MET A 1 12.84 4.74 23.63
N PRO A 2 12.44 4.58 24.91
CA PRO A 2 13.12 3.62 25.77
C PRO A 2 12.78 2.18 25.33
N PHE A 3 13.76 1.27 25.38
CA PHE A 3 13.57 -0.14 24.97
C PHE A 3 12.38 -0.80 25.68
N SER A 4 12.13 -0.45 26.94
CA SER A 4 10.97 -0.96 27.69
C SER A 4 9.64 -0.67 26.99
N ALA A 5 9.47 0.51 26.37
CA ALA A 5 8.23 0.83 25.65
C ALA A 5 8.12 -0.01 24.36
N THR A 6 9.21 -0.09 23.59
CA THR A 6 9.31 -0.96 22.41
C THR A 6 9.02 -2.42 22.73
N TRP A 7 9.51 -2.92 23.85
CA TRP A 7 9.28 -4.30 24.28
C TRP A 7 7.81 -4.58 24.59
N HIS A 8 7.13 -3.70 25.32
CA HIS A 8 5.71 -3.90 25.63
C HIS A 8 4.85 -3.86 24.37
N THR A 9 5.12 -2.92 23.46
CA THR A 9 4.44 -2.89 22.15
C THR A 9 4.69 -4.16 21.37
N LEU A 10 5.92 -4.69 21.36
CA LEU A 10 6.21 -5.95 20.69
C LEU A 10 5.43 -7.13 21.31
N LEU A 11 5.31 -7.20 22.63
CA LEU A 11 4.49 -8.21 23.30
C LEU A 11 3.00 -8.10 22.93
N ASP A 12 2.46 -6.87 22.88
CA ASP A 12 1.07 -6.62 22.46
C ASP A 12 0.82 -7.08 21.01
N GLU A 13 1.77 -6.89 20.10
CA GLU A 13 1.69 -7.36 18.72
C GLU A 13 1.77 -8.88 18.62
N LEU A 14 2.63 -9.50 19.43
CA LEU A 14 2.75 -10.97 19.50
C LEU A 14 1.48 -11.63 20.01
N ASP A 15 0.77 -11.02 20.95
CA ASP A 15 -0.51 -11.51 21.48
C ASP A 15 -1.66 -11.42 20.45
N LYS A 16 -1.55 -10.56 19.44
CA LYS A 16 -2.53 -10.43 18.34
C LYS A 16 -2.30 -11.44 17.20
N LEU A 17 -1.15 -12.12 17.17
CA LEU A 17 -0.85 -13.07 16.10
C LEU A 17 -1.82 -14.25 16.10
N GLU A 18 -2.20 -14.69 14.90
CA GLU A 18 -3.00 -15.91 14.75
C GLU A 18 -2.24 -17.14 15.26
N GLU A 19 -2.97 -18.02 15.98
CA GLU A 19 -2.39 -19.24 16.51
C GLU A 19 -1.87 -20.14 15.37
N GLY A 20 -0.55 -20.31 15.31
CA GLY A 20 0.12 -21.06 14.25
C GLY A 20 0.71 -20.21 13.11
N ALA A 21 0.76 -18.89 13.23
CA ALA A 21 1.51 -18.03 12.32
C ALA A 21 2.98 -18.48 12.20
N GLU A 22 3.46 -18.62 10.96
CA GLU A 22 4.88 -18.93 10.67
C GLU A 22 5.63 -17.64 10.30
N LEU A 23 6.78 -17.45 10.93
CA LEU A 23 7.78 -16.43 10.64
C LEU A 23 8.98 -17.08 9.93
N ILE A 24 9.71 -16.28 9.16
CA ILE A 24 10.90 -16.71 8.42
C ILE A 24 12.10 -15.92 8.95
N ALA A 25 13.17 -16.62 9.30
CA ALA A 25 14.41 -15.97 9.70
C ALA A 25 15.12 -15.36 8.46
N PRO A 26 15.54 -14.09 8.49
CA PRO A 26 15.96 -13.36 7.29
C PRO A 26 17.27 -13.85 6.66
N LEU A 27 18.22 -14.39 7.43
CA LEU A 27 19.48 -14.88 6.86
C LEU A 27 19.39 -16.36 6.47
N SER A 28 18.90 -17.20 7.37
CA SER A 28 18.87 -18.66 7.20
C SER A 28 17.66 -19.14 6.39
N HIS A 29 16.62 -18.31 6.29
CA HIS A 29 15.33 -18.65 5.68
C HIS A 29 14.62 -19.82 6.38
N ASP A 30 15.01 -20.10 7.64
CA ASP A 30 14.36 -21.12 8.44
C ASP A 30 12.99 -20.63 8.90
N ARG A 31 11.98 -21.49 8.74
CA ARG A 31 10.62 -21.23 9.21
C ARG A 31 10.49 -21.59 10.69
N PHE A 32 9.83 -20.74 11.45
CA PHE A 32 9.52 -20.99 12.85
C PHE A 32 8.18 -20.38 13.23
N ARG A 33 7.57 -20.89 14.30
CA ARG A 33 6.34 -20.34 14.87
C ARG A 33 6.57 -19.91 16.30
N ILE A 34 5.82 -18.91 16.75
CA ILE A 34 5.80 -18.51 18.16
C ILE A 34 4.86 -19.46 18.91
N THR A 35 5.37 -20.12 19.95
CA THR A 35 4.61 -21.09 20.74
C THR A 35 4.21 -20.57 22.11
N ASP A 36 4.92 -19.57 22.63
CA ASP A 36 4.66 -19.00 23.95
C ASP A 36 5.30 -17.61 24.04
N VAL A 37 4.60 -16.66 24.66
CA VAL A 37 5.04 -15.26 24.84
C VAL A 37 5.05 -14.96 26.34
N GLN A 38 6.17 -14.44 26.84
CA GLN A 38 6.36 -14.12 28.26
C GLN A 38 7.03 -12.76 28.42
N GLU A 39 6.88 -12.16 29.60
CA GLU A 39 7.43 -10.83 29.93
C GLU A 39 8.93 -10.70 29.64
N TYR A 40 9.72 -11.77 29.80
CA TYR A 40 11.18 -11.73 29.63
C TYR A 40 11.71 -12.62 28.49
N ARG A 41 10.83 -13.27 27.71
CA ARG A 41 11.24 -14.14 26.58
C ARG A 41 10.09 -14.48 25.65
N VAL A 42 10.43 -14.75 24.39
CA VAL A 42 9.53 -15.33 23.38
C VAL A 42 10.02 -16.72 23.02
N VAL A 43 9.16 -17.73 23.06
CA VAL A 43 9.52 -19.11 22.72
C VAL A 43 9.12 -19.40 21.29
N VAL A 44 10.10 -19.75 20.46
CA VAL A 44 9.89 -20.13 19.05
C VAL A 44 10.16 -21.61 18.84
N GLN A 45 9.47 -22.21 17.87
CA GLN A 45 9.72 -23.56 17.41
C GLN A 45 9.97 -23.58 15.91
N PHE A 46 11.11 -24.14 15.50
CA PHE A 46 11.47 -24.27 14.09
C PHE A 46 10.67 -25.38 13.41
N SER A 47 10.05 -25.09 12.27
CA SER A 47 9.16 -26.02 11.55
C SER A 47 9.91 -27.23 10.97
N THR A 48 11.19 -27.05 10.59
CA THR A 48 11.99 -28.12 9.95
C THR A 48 12.64 -29.07 10.95
N THR A 49 13.10 -28.55 12.09
CA THR A 49 13.85 -29.33 13.10
C THR A 49 13.02 -29.70 14.33
N GLU A 50 11.82 -29.10 14.46
CA GLU A 50 10.98 -29.13 15.68
C GLU A 50 11.70 -28.62 16.93
N GLU A 51 12.89 -28.02 16.79
CA GLU A 51 13.67 -27.46 17.89
C GLU A 51 12.93 -26.25 18.47
N THR A 52 12.78 -26.23 19.80
CA THR A 52 12.23 -25.10 20.53
C THR A 52 13.36 -24.27 21.13
N ARG A 53 13.35 -22.96 20.88
CA ARG A 53 14.37 -22.03 21.36
C ARG A 53 13.73 -20.83 22.05
N PRO A 54 14.20 -20.44 23.25
CA PRO A 54 13.79 -19.19 23.88
C PRO A 54 14.62 -18.02 23.35
N LEU A 55 13.95 -17.00 22.83
CA LEU A 55 14.51 -15.70 22.49
C LEU A 55 14.41 -14.79 23.71
N GLN A 56 15.55 -14.31 24.20
CA GLN A 56 15.64 -13.60 25.48
C GLN A 56 15.45 -12.09 25.31
N HIS A 57 14.71 -11.47 26.23
CA HIS A 57 14.51 -10.02 26.28
C HIS A 57 15.82 -9.22 26.12
N ASP A 58 16.88 -9.59 26.84
CA ASP A 58 18.17 -8.87 26.82
C ASP A 58 18.85 -8.88 25.44
N GLN A 59 18.56 -9.90 24.61
CA GLN A 59 19.08 -9.98 23.26
C GLN A 59 18.29 -9.08 22.31
N PHE A 60 16.98 -8.93 22.51
CA PHE A 60 16.19 -7.89 21.84
C PHE A 60 16.67 -6.50 22.24
N GLU A 61 16.98 -6.27 23.51
CA GLU A 61 17.53 -4.99 23.98
C GLU A 61 18.86 -4.68 23.32
N THR A 62 19.73 -5.68 23.22
CA THR A 62 21.03 -5.54 22.56
C THR A 62 20.87 -5.20 21.08
N LEU A 63 19.96 -5.87 20.36
CA LEU A 63 19.68 -5.58 18.95
C LEU A 63 19.09 -4.18 18.79
N TYR A 64 18.13 -3.81 19.63
CA TYR A 64 17.53 -2.47 19.66
C TYR A 64 18.59 -1.38 19.83
N GLN A 65 19.48 -1.53 20.82
CA GLN A 65 20.56 -0.57 21.07
C GLN A 65 21.51 -0.44 19.87
N ARG A 66 21.85 -1.56 19.21
CA ARG A 66 22.70 -1.51 18.01
C ARG A 66 22.06 -0.76 16.85
N ILE A 67 20.75 -0.92 16.65
CA ILE A 67 20.00 -0.16 15.65
C ILE A 67 20.02 1.33 15.99
N GLN A 68 19.81 1.70 17.27
CA GLN A 68 19.91 3.11 17.71
C GLN A 68 21.31 3.70 17.51
N ASP A 69 22.35 2.93 17.81
CA ASP A 69 23.75 3.39 17.71
C ASP A 69 24.20 3.62 16.26
N MET A 70 23.49 3.05 15.28
CA MET A 70 23.78 3.10 13.85
C MET A 70 22.74 3.93 13.07
N ASP A 71 22.34 5.07 13.63
CA ASP A 71 21.39 6.01 13.02
C ASP A 71 20.07 5.36 12.58
N GLY A 72 19.63 4.32 13.30
CA GLY A 72 18.38 3.61 13.02
C GLY A 72 18.50 2.46 12.02
N GLU A 73 19.69 2.06 11.56
CA GLU A 73 19.86 0.96 10.60
C GLU A 73 20.88 -0.06 11.10
N PHE A 74 20.63 -1.37 10.91
CA PHE A 74 21.57 -2.41 11.30
C PHE A 74 21.72 -3.50 10.22
N ASP A 75 22.96 -3.77 9.81
CA ASP A 75 23.32 -4.83 8.87
C ASP A 75 23.20 -6.21 9.51
N LEU A 76 22.25 -7.02 9.01
CA LEU A 76 21.95 -8.35 9.51
C LEU A 76 23.13 -9.31 9.32
N SER A 77 24.01 -9.09 8.35
CA SER A 77 25.20 -9.94 8.16
C SER A 77 26.18 -9.89 9.34
N LEU A 78 26.05 -8.90 10.23
CA LEU A 78 26.82 -8.76 11.46
C LEU A 78 26.25 -9.59 12.63
N LEU A 79 25.10 -10.25 12.45
CA LEU A 79 24.49 -11.08 13.47
C LEU A 79 25.27 -12.38 13.69
N PRO A 80 25.43 -12.81 14.96
CA PRO A 80 25.78 -14.19 15.27
C PRO A 80 24.80 -15.19 14.64
N SER A 81 25.31 -16.35 14.23
CA SER A 81 24.57 -17.41 13.53
C SER A 81 23.35 -17.98 14.30
N ASP A 82 23.23 -17.72 15.60
CA ASP A 82 22.13 -18.17 16.46
C ASP A 82 21.09 -17.08 16.77
N THR A 83 21.29 -15.86 16.26
CA THR A 83 20.45 -14.67 16.54
C THR A 83 19.54 -14.26 15.39
N ASP A 84 19.53 -15.00 14.30
CA ASP A 84 18.72 -14.72 13.12
C ASP A 84 17.20 -14.61 13.38
N PRO A 85 16.58 -15.34 14.35
CA PRO A 85 15.15 -15.16 14.64
C PRO A 85 14.80 -13.82 15.29
N TYR A 86 15.78 -13.11 15.89
CA TYR A 86 15.51 -11.88 16.64
C TYR A 86 15.01 -10.73 15.75
N PRO A 87 15.67 -10.42 14.62
CA PRO A 87 15.14 -9.45 13.65
C PRO A 87 13.73 -9.76 13.21
N ALA A 88 13.43 -11.02 12.84
CA ALA A 88 12.12 -11.40 12.32
C ALA A 88 10.99 -11.27 13.35
N VAL A 89 11.30 -11.46 14.64
CA VAL A 89 10.35 -11.18 15.72
C VAL A 89 10.28 -9.68 15.99
N LEU A 90 11.41 -8.97 15.98
CA LEU A 90 11.44 -7.52 16.20
C LEU A 90 10.69 -6.75 15.11
N SER A 91 10.68 -7.22 13.86
CA SER A 91 9.94 -6.61 12.74
C SER A 91 8.43 -6.73 12.86
N LEU A 92 7.91 -7.48 13.85
CA LEU A 92 6.49 -7.44 14.20
C LEU A 92 6.13 -6.13 14.92
N HIS A 93 7.12 -5.48 15.54
CA HIS A 93 6.93 -4.17 16.12
C HIS A 93 6.84 -3.11 15.00
N PRO A 94 5.82 -2.21 14.98
CA PRO A 94 5.52 -1.33 13.84
C PRO A 94 6.61 -0.32 13.43
N ARG A 95 7.62 -0.12 14.27
CA ARG A 95 8.78 0.74 14.01
C ARG A 95 9.95 0.02 13.35
N PHE A 96 9.93 -1.30 13.19
CA PHE A 96 11.06 -2.04 12.63
C PHE A 96 10.65 -2.72 11.34
N GLU A 97 11.44 -2.50 10.30
CA GLU A 97 11.25 -3.12 8.99
C GLU A 97 12.55 -3.81 8.57
N ILE A 98 12.41 -4.98 7.93
CA ILE A 98 13.53 -5.71 7.34
C ILE A 98 13.49 -5.48 5.84
N ASP A 99 14.58 -4.96 5.30
CA ASP A 99 14.86 -4.99 3.87
C ASP A 99 15.71 -6.24 3.59
N GLU A 100 15.07 -7.31 3.10
CA GLU A 100 15.73 -8.57 2.80
C GLU A 100 16.74 -8.45 1.64
N ASP A 101 16.52 -7.52 0.70
CA ASP A 101 17.41 -7.31 -0.44
C ASP A 101 18.69 -6.58 -0.02
N ALA A 102 18.55 -5.56 0.83
CA ALA A 102 19.68 -4.84 1.42
C ALA A 102 20.32 -5.60 2.59
N GLY A 103 19.62 -6.57 3.17
CA GLY A 103 20.07 -7.34 4.33
C GLY A 103 20.16 -6.50 5.60
N VAL A 104 19.29 -5.50 5.76
CA VAL A 104 19.29 -4.57 6.89
C VAL A 104 17.96 -4.58 7.62
N ILE A 105 17.99 -4.29 8.92
CA ILE A 105 16.82 -3.93 9.71
C ILE A 105 16.90 -2.46 10.06
N THR A 106 15.82 -1.72 9.82
CA THR A 106 15.78 -0.28 10.02
C THR A 106 14.65 0.08 10.99
N GLU A 107 14.96 0.94 11.96
CA GLU A 107 13.96 1.65 12.74
C GLU A 107 13.44 2.83 11.92
N VAL A 108 12.15 2.79 11.60
CA VAL A 108 11.45 3.88 10.93
C VAL A 108 10.88 4.85 11.97
N ASP A 109 11.18 6.13 11.82
CA ASP A 109 10.76 7.20 12.76
C ASP A 109 9.25 7.39 12.80
N ALA A 110 8.59 7.10 11.69
CA ALA A 110 7.17 6.84 11.66
C ALA A 110 6.97 5.37 11.98
N ALA A 111 6.12 5.04 12.97
CA ALA A 111 5.42 3.77 12.90
C ALA A 111 4.76 3.75 11.52
N THR A 112 5.34 3.00 10.58
CA THR A 112 4.62 2.68 9.35
C THR A 112 3.44 1.90 9.87
N GLY A 113 2.29 2.56 9.88
CA GLY A 113 1.04 2.07 10.44
C GLY A 113 0.58 0.88 9.62
N THR A 114 1.22 -0.26 9.86
CA THR A 114 0.79 -1.57 9.37
C THR A 114 -0.05 -2.28 10.43
N GLN A 115 -0.20 -1.73 11.63
CA GLN A 115 -1.25 -2.12 12.58
C GLN A 115 -1.83 -0.89 13.30
N LEU A 116 -3.07 -0.58 12.92
CA LEU A 116 -4.08 0.30 13.51
C LEU A 116 -3.98 0.62 15.04
N VAL A 117 -3.93 1.93 15.37
CA VAL A 117 -4.92 2.73 16.15
C VAL A 117 -4.25 3.82 17.02
N ASP A 118 -4.71 5.05 16.77
CA ASP A 118 -4.73 6.30 17.56
C ASP A 118 -3.48 6.79 18.29
N GLY A 119 -2.96 7.92 17.79
CA GLY A 119 -2.08 8.79 18.55
C GLY A 119 -1.27 9.68 17.63
N ASP A 120 -1.87 10.81 17.23
CA ASP A 120 -1.29 11.88 16.44
C ASP A 120 0.13 12.26 16.94
N PRO A 121 1.21 12.00 16.17
CA PRO A 121 2.47 12.69 16.37
C PRO A 121 2.54 13.81 15.34
N GLU A 122 2.59 15.05 15.82
CA GLU A 122 2.99 16.21 15.03
C GLU A 122 4.19 15.81 14.16
N THR A 123 3.90 15.60 12.88
CA THR A 123 4.89 15.13 11.93
C THR A 123 5.81 16.32 11.72
N THR A 124 7.11 16.15 12.00
CA THR A 124 8.10 17.06 11.44
C THR A 124 7.76 17.20 9.96
N ALA A 125 7.42 18.42 9.55
CA ALA A 125 6.96 18.73 8.21
C ALA A 125 8.11 18.43 7.23
N SER A 126 8.23 17.18 6.81
CA SER A 126 8.94 16.84 5.59
C SER A 126 8.19 17.58 4.49
N GLU A 127 8.88 18.51 3.84
CA GLU A 127 8.33 19.42 2.86
C GLU A 127 7.59 18.59 1.78
N ARG A 128 6.26 18.71 1.72
CA ARG A 128 5.47 17.97 0.73
C ARG A 128 5.92 18.44 -0.64
N THR A 129 6.51 17.53 -1.42
CA THR A 129 6.88 17.82 -2.80
C THR A 129 5.74 17.43 -3.72
N GLU A 130 5.34 18.37 -4.58
CA GLU A 130 4.34 18.14 -5.61
C GLU A 130 4.91 17.23 -6.72
N PRO A 131 4.26 16.10 -7.05
CA PRO A 131 4.77 15.19 -8.08
C PRO A 131 4.34 15.69 -9.48
N GLU A 132 5.13 16.60 -10.05
CA GLU A 132 4.84 17.24 -11.36
C GLU A 132 4.72 16.25 -12.53
N GLU A 133 5.32 15.07 -12.44
CA GLU A 133 5.32 14.05 -13.51
C GLU A 133 4.21 13.00 -13.38
N VAL A 134 3.33 13.11 -12.38
CA VAL A 134 2.27 12.13 -12.11
C VAL A 134 0.92 12.71 -12.51
N ASP A 135 0.45 12.40 -13.72
CA ASP A 135 -0.78 12.97 -14.30
C ASP A 135 -2.01 12.82 -13.36
N VAL A 136 -2.17 11.65 -12.72
CA VAL A 136 -3.28 11.41 -11.78
C VAL A 136 -3.29 12.37 -10.59
N TYR A 137 -2.14 12.92 -10.19
CA TYR A 137 -2.08 13.91 -9.10
C TYR A 137 -2.78 15.20 -9.51
N SER A 138 -2.35 15.79 -10.63
CA SER A 138 -2.87 17.04 -11.16
C SER A 138 -4.36 16.94 -11.49
N ASP A 139 -4.78 15.85 -12.14
CA ASP A 139 -6.18 15.65 -12.52
C ASP A 139 -7.07 15.39 -11.30
N THR A 140 -6.54 14.75 -10.25
CA THR A 140 -7.27 14.59 -8.98
C THR A 140 -7.47 15.94 -8.30
N LEU A 141 -6.47 16.84 -8.30
CA LEU A 141 -6.63 18.19 -7.74
C LEU A 141 -7.71 18.99 -8.49
N LEU A 142 -7.69 18.95 -9.83
CA LEU A 142 -8.73 19.57 -10.66
C LEU A 142 -10.11 18.97 -10.41
N LEU A 143 -10.21 17.66 -10.19
CA LEU A 143 -11.46 17.00 -9.84
C LEU A 143 -11.95 17.43 -8.46
N VAL A 144 -11.10 17.44 -7.43
CA VAL A 144 -11.46 17.91 -6.08
C VAL A 144 -11.99 19.33 -6.14
N ASP A 145 -11.27 20.21 -6.82
CA ASP A 145 -11.64 21.61 -7.06
C ASP A 145 -13.00 21.75 -7.79
N ALA A 146 -13.28 20.90 -8.78
CA ALA A 146 -14.58 20.87 -9.45
C ALA A 146 -15.72 20.34 -8.54
N LEU A 147 -15.44 19.34 -7.70
CA LEU A 147 -16.40 18.78 -6.74
C LEU A 147 -16.75 19.76 -5.63
N GLU A 148 -15.81 20.61 -5.20
CA GLU A 148 -16.05 21.63 -4.17
C GLU A 148 -16.89 22.81 -4.67
N ARG A 149 -16.84 23.11 -5.98
CA ARG A 149 -17.61 24.22 -6.57
C ARG A 149 -19.03 23.86 -6.99
N HIS A 150 -19.38 22.58 -6.99
CA HIS A 150 -20.68 22.10 -7.46
C HIS A 150 -21.37 21.25 -6.39
N ASP A 151 -22.66 21.45 -6.19
CA ASP A 151 -23.45 20.53 -5.37
C ASP A 151 -23.70 19.24 -6.16
N VAL A 152 -22.76 18.31 -6.03
CA VAL A 152 -22.78 17.02 -6.71
C VAL A 152 -23.69 15.99 -6.04
N THR A 153 -24.38 16.36 -4.97
CA THR A 153 -25.33 15.45 -4.29
C THR A 153 -26.63 15.27 -5.09
N ASP A 154 -26.96 16.22 -5.99
CA ASP A 154 -28.06 16.11 -6.96
C ASP A 154 -27.61 16.52 -8.37
N LEU A 155 -27.10 15.56 -9.13
CA LEU A 155 -26.62 15.76 -10.51
C LEU A 155 -27.71 16.29 -11.46
N SER A 156 -29.00 16.11 -11.15
CA SER A 156 -30.09 16.53 -12.03
C SER A 156 -30.28 18.06 -12.06
N GLN A 157 -29.79 18.76 -11.05
CA GLN A 157 -29.84 20.21 -10.93
C GLN A 157 -28.64 20.91 -11.57
N LEU A 158 -27.61 20.15 -11.95
CA LEU A 158 -26.42 20.71 -12.58
C LEU A 158 -26.67 21.06 -14.05
N GLU A 159 -26.10 22.19 -14.48
CA GLU A 159 -26.12 22.57 -15.88
C GLU A 159 -25.27 21.61 -16.72
N THR A 160 -25.67 21.39 -17.98
CA THR A 160 -24.94 20.52 -18.91
C THR A 160 -23.43 20.80 -18.98
N PRO A 161 -22.94 22.06 -19.01
CA PRO A 161 -21.50 22.31 -18.98
C PRO A 161 -20.79 21.78 -17.73
N ALA A 162 -21.41 21.89 -16.56
CA ALA A 162 -20.85 21.35 -15.31
C ALA A 162 -20.80 19.81 -15.37
N LEU A 163 -21.86 19.17 -15.87
CA LEU A 163 -21.90 17.71 -16.07
C LEU A 163 -20.83 17.22 -17.06
N VAL A 164 -20.60 17.96 -18.15
CA VAL A 164 -19.55 17.64 -19.12
C VAL A 164 -18.17 17.74 -18.47
N ASN A 165 -17.90 18.82 -17.73
CA ASN A 165 -16.63 18.99 -17.03
C ASN A 165 -16.37 17.86 -16.02
N LEU A 166 -17.37 17.53 -15.19
CA LEU A 166 -17.26 16.44 -14.23
C LEU A 166 -17.02 15.10 -14.92
N TYR A 167 -17.73 14.82 -16.02
CA TYR A 167 -17.54 13.59 -16.79
C TYR A 167 -16.12 13.48 -17.36
N THR A 168 -15.59 14.55 -17.95
CA THR A 168 -14.24 14.58 -18.49
C THR A 168 -13.20 14.34 -17.40
N LEU A 169 -13.24 15.10 -16.30
CA LEU A 169 -12.29 14.96 -15.19
C LEU A 169 -12.35 13.57 -14.54
N LEU A 170 -13.55 13.00 -14.36
CA LEU A 170 -13.71 11.64 -13.85
C LEU A 170 -13.12 10.59 -14.79
N SER A 171 -13.25 10.79 -16.11
CA SER A 171 -12.68 9.90 -17.12
C SER A 171 -11.15 9.96 -17.12
N ASP A 172 -10.58 11.16 -17.01
CA ASP A 172 -9.13 11.37 -16.99
C ASP A 172 -8.53 10.78 -15.71
N VAL A 173 -9.08 11.12 -14.52
CA VAL A 173 -8.68 10.51 -13.24
C VAL A 173 -8.81 8.99 -13.27
N GLN A 174 -9.89 8.43 -13.83
CA GLN A 174 -10.04 6.98 -13.94
C GLN A 174 -8.93 6.35 -14.78
N ARG A 175 -8.63 6.95 -15.93
CA ARG A 175 -7.62 6.45 -16.86
C ARG A 175 -6.24 6.52 -16.23
N ASP A 176 -5.87 7.67 -15.71
CA ASP A 176 -4.51 7.93 -15.24
C ASP A 176 -4.25 7.22 -13.90
N ALA A 177 -5.25 7.14 -13.02
CA ALA A 177 -5.16 6.27 -11.84
C ALA A 177 -4.99 4.80 -12.23
N ASN A 178 -5.65 4.34 -13.29
CA ASN A 178 -5.50 2.97 -13.74
C ASN A 178 -4.14 2.72 -14.42
N ASP A 179 -3.60 3.68 -15.16
CA ASP A 179 -2.28 3.57 -15.77
C ASP A 179 -1.18 3.59 -14.69
N PHE A 180 -1.23 4.54 -13.76
CA PHE A 180 -0.30 4.56 -12.62
C PHE A 180 -0.41 3.30 -11.73
N ARG A 181 -1.64 2.80 -11.50
CA ARG A 181 -1.86 1.53 -10.79
C ARG A 181 -1.22 0.33 -11.51
N ARG A 182 -1.15 0.34 -12.86
CA ARG A 182 -0.45 -0.71 -13.62
C ARG A 182 1.05 -0.63 -13.41
N ASP A 183 1.62 0.57 -13.48
CA ASP A 183 3.06 0.77 -13.22
C ASP A 183 3.45 0.28 -11.81
N VAL A 184 2.63 0.62 -10.80
CA VAL A 184 2.79 0.11 -9.43
C VAL A 184 2.65 -1.41 -9.38
N ALA A 185 1.66 -1.97 -10.08
CA ALA A 185 1.47 -3.42 -10.13
C ALA A 185 2.65 -4.16 -10.78
N ASP A 186 3.25 -3.60 -11.82
CA ASP A 186 4.41 -4.18 -12.51
C ASP A 186 5.64 -4.22 -11.58
N VAL A 187 5.85 -3.16 -10.78
CA VAL A 187 6.88 -3.15 -9.74
C VAL A 187 6.57 -4.19 -8.66
N LEU A 188 5.33 -4.25 -8.18
CA LEU A 188 4.90 -5.21 -7.16
C LEU A 188 5.02 -6.67 -7.65
N LEU A 189 4.76 -6.97 -8.92
CA LEU A 189 4.93 -8.33 -9.45
C LEU A 189 6.38 -8.84 -9.34
N ASN A 190 7.36 -7.94 -9.37
CA ASN A 190 8.77 -8.30 -9.16
C ASN A 190 9.11 -8.52 -7.68
N ARG A 191 8.35 -7.91 -6.76
CA ARG A 191 8.58 -7.97 -5.30
C ARG A 191 7.75 -9.06 -4.61
N LEU A 192 6.56 -9.36 -5.13
CA LEU A 192 5.65 -10.33 -4.51
C LEU A 192 6.06 -11.76 -4.87
N HIS A 193 6.27 -12.57 -3.83
CA HIS A 193 6.37 -14.01 -3.94
C HIS A 193 4.97 -14.65 -4.11
N HIS A 194 4.94 -15.91 -4.53
CA HIS A 194 3.67 -16.61 -4.82
C HIS A 194 2.94 -16.96 -3.51
N ASP A 195 1.61 -16.79 -3.53
CA ASP A 195 0.64 -17.36 -2.58
C ASP A 195 0.50 -16.73 -1.17
N GLN A 196 1.10 -15.56 -0.88
CA GLN A 196 0.84 -14.82 0.37
C GLN A 196 0.51 -13.33 0.14
N PRO A 197 -0.49 -12.75 0.82
CA PRO A 197 -0.74 -11.30 0.79
C PRO A 197 0.37 -10.52 1.50
N VAL A 198 0.76 -9.39 0.89
CA VAL A 198 1.62 -8.38 1.49
C VAL A 198 0.76 -7.19 1.88
N HIS A 199 0.91 -6.75 3.13
CA HIS A 199 0.13 -5.69 3.73
C HIS A 199 0.83 -4.34 3.58
N GLY A 200 0.03 -3.29 3.37
CA GLY A 200 0.44 -1.91 3.50
C GLY A 200 -0.63 -1.13 4.27
N GLN A 201 -0.39 0.17 4.45
CA GLN A 201 -1.23 1.02 5.31
C GLN A 201 -2.74 0.96 4.98
N TYR A 202 -3.12 0.82 3.71
CA TYR A 202 -4.52 0.93 3.27
C TYR A 202 -5.14 -0.40 2.84
N GLY A 203 -4.46 -1.52 3.06
CA GLY A 203 -4.92 -2.86 2.67
C GLY A 203 -3.79 -3.79 2.25
N SER A 204 -4.14 -4.91 1.61
CA SER A 204 -3.18 -5.93 1.21
C SER A 204 -3.34 -6.35 -0.26
N VAL A 205 -2.24 -6.82 -0.85
CA VAL A 205 -2.17 -7.29 -2.22
C VAL A 205 -1.45 -8.63 -2.30
N GLN A 206 -1.81 -9.47 -3.25
CA GLN A 206 -1.16 -10.76 -3.48
C GLN A 206 -0.89 -10.98 -4.97
N ARG A 207 0.17 -11.72 -5.29
CA ARG A 207 0.41 -12.21 -6.64
C ARG A 207 -0.57 -13.34 -6.94
N THR A 208 -1.18 -13.34 -8.13
CA THR A 208 -2.06 -14.41 -8.58
C THR A 208 -1.80 -14.70 -10.05
N ALA A 209 -1.90 -15.96 -10.43
CA ALA A 209 -1.81 -16.39 -11.83
C ALA A 209 -3.21 -16.63 -12.40
N ARG A 210 -3.47 -16.13 -13.60
CA ARG A 210 -4.59 -16.54 -14.44
C ARG A 210 -4.06 -17.39 -15.59
N ARG A 211 -4.76 -18.48 -15.88
CA ARG A 211 -4.52 -19.29 -17.07
C ARG A 211 -5.55 -18.91 -18.12
N ASN A 212 -5.11 -18.29 -19.20
CA ASN A 212 -5.94 -18.07 -20.36
C ASN A 212 -5.71 -19.20 -21.36
N ARG A 213 -6.76 -19.66 -22.02
CA ARG A 213 -6.65 -20.66 -23.09
C ARG A 213 -7.46 -20.18 -24.30
N SER A 214 -6.84 -20.23 -25.46
CA SER A 214 -7.44 -19.92 -26.76
C SER A 214 -7.24 -21.13 -27.69
N LEU A 215 -8.22 -21.41 -28.53
CA LEU A 215 -8.09 -22.48 -29.51
C LEU A 215 -6.94 -22.16 -30.47
N LYS A 216 -6.19 -23.19 -30.83
CA LYS A 216 -5.25 -23.13 -31.96
C LYS A 216 -6.03 -22.98 -33.26
N ASP A 217 -5.30 -22.83 -34.37
CA ASP A 217 -5.90 -22.74 -35.70
C ASP A 217 -6.89 -23.89 -35.95
N ASP A 218 -8.06 -23.55 -36.48
CA ASP A 218 -9.14 -24.50 -36.69
C ASP A 218 -8.71 -25.74 -37.47
N ALA A 219 -7.82 -25.60 -38.46
CA ALA A 219 -7.33 -26.73 -39.25
C ALA A 219 -6.44 -27.67 -38.43
N ASP A 220 -5.60 -27.11 -37.56
CA ASP A 220 -4.74 -27.89 -36.67
C ASP A 220 -5.56 -28.62 -35.59
N VAL A 221 -6.55 -27.94 -35.01
CA VAL A 221 -7.47 -28.54 -34.02
C VAL A 221 -8.25 -29.70 -34.64
N LEU A 222 -8.82 -29.51 -35.84
CA LEU A 222 -9.57 -30.55 -36.53
C LEU A 222 -8.68 -31.75 -36.90
N ALA A 223 -7.44 -31.52 -37.35
CA ALA A 223 -6.50 -32.59 -37.66
C ALA A 223 -6.14 -33.42 -36.42
N VAL A 224 -5.88 -32.76 -35.29
CA VAL A 224 -5.60 -33.43 -34.01
C VAL A 224 -6.78 -34.27 -33.52
N LEU A 225 -8.01 -33.76 -33.67
CA LEU A 225 -9.23 -34.49 -33.30
C LEU A 225 -9.51 -35.67 -34.24
N GLU A 226 -9.26 -35.52 -35.55
CA GLU A 226 -9.40 -36.61 -36.53
C GLU A 226 -8.40 -37.73 -36.28
N ASP A 227 -7.13 -37.40 -36.01
CA ASP A 227 -6.09 -38.37 -35.64
C ASP A 227 -6.44 -39.15 -34.34
N ALA A 228 -7.22 -38.54 -33.45
CA ALA A 228 -7.74 -39.19 -32.24
C ALA A 228 -9.05 -39.96 -32.45
N GLY A 229 -9.54 -40.06 -33.69
CA GLY A 229 -10.73 -40.84 -34.05
C GLY A 229 -12.06 -40.09 -33.95
N VAL A 230 -12.03 -38.75 -33.87
CA VAL A 230 -13.25 -37.92 -33.94
C VAL A 230 -13.54 -37.58 -35.40
N GLU A 231 -14.61 -38.14 -35.95
CA GLU A 231 -15.00 -37.89 -37.34
C GLU A 231 -15.33 -36.41 -37.56
N ARG A 232 -14.72 -35.80 -38.58
CA ARG A 232 -14.92 -34.41 -39.06
C ARG A 232 -16.37 -33.96 -39.21
N GLU A 233 -17.30 -34.89 -39.44
CA GLU A 233 -18.74 -34.62 -39.57
C GLU A 233 -19.41 -34.26 -38.22
N ARG A 234 -18.76 -34.56 -37.08
CA ARG A 234 -19.23 -34.19 -35.74
C ARG A 234 -18.82 -32.77 -35.31
N VAL A 235 -17.83 -32.16 -35.98
CA VAL A 235 -17.29 -30.84 -35.65
C VAL A 235 -17.32 -29.95 -36.90
N MET A 236 -18.52 -29.52 -37.31
CA MET A 236 -18.72 -28.62 -38.46
C MET A 236 -18.26 -27.17 -38.19
N SER A 237 -17.93 -26.84 -36.92
CA SER A 237 -17.35 -25.58 -36.47
C SER A 237 -16.48 -25.87 -35.25
N VAL A 238 -15.26 -25.32 -35.20
CA VAL A 238 -14.38 -25.44 -34.04
C VAL A 238 -14.91 -24.51 -32.96
N ASP A 239 -15.84 -25.03 -32.15
CA ASP A 239 -16.36 -24.34 -30.99
C ASP A 239 -15.69 -24.91 -29.74
N ARG A 240 -15.32 -24.02 -28.82
CA ARG A 240 -14.62 -24.34 -27.58
C ARG A 240 -15.33 -25.40 -26.76
N GLU A 241 -16.66 -25.37 -26.69
CA GLU A 241 -17.47 -26.33 -25.93
C GLU A 241 -17.36 -27.74 -26.53
N LYS A 242 -17.39 -27.85 -27.86
CA LYS A 242 -17.27 -29.13 -28.58
C LYS A 242 -15.86 -29.72 -28.51
N VAL A 243 -14.84 -28.86 -28.56
CA VAL A 243 -13.45 -29.28 -28.41
C VAL A 243 -13.21 -29.80 -26.99
N ASP A 244 -13.73 -29.11 -25.96
CA ASP A 244 -13.66 -29.59 -24.57
C ASP A 244 -14.37 -30.95 -24.40
N GLU A 245 -15.57 -31.14 -24.95
CA GLU A 245 -16.28 -32.44 -24.92
C GLU A 245 -15.48 -33.55 -25.64
N ALA A 246 -14.86 -33.23 -26.77
CA ALA A 246 -14.02 -34.17 -27.50
C ALA A 246 -12.75 -34.54 -26.73
N LEU A 247 -12.12 -33.59 -26.01
CA LEU A 247 -10.98 -33.87 -25.14
C LEU A 247 -11.35 -34.83 -24.00
N ASP A 248 -12.52 -34.66 -23.39
CA ASP A 248 -13.01 -35.53 -22.31
C ASP A 248 -13.23 -36.98 -22.78
N VAL A 249 -13.67 -37.17 -24.03
CA VAL A 249 -13.92 -38.50 -24.61
C VAL A 249 -12.65 -39.15 -25.15
N THR A 250 -11.73 -38.37 -25.71
CA THR A 250 -10.52 -38.88 -26.38
C THR A 250 -9.32 -39.01 -25.45
N GLY A 251 -9.33 -38.31 -24.30
CA GLY A 251 -8.18 -38.23 -23.40
C GLY A 251 -6.99 -37.47 -23.99
N LEU A 252 -7.21 -36.72 -25.08
CA LEU A 252 -6.20 -35.86 -25.68
C LEU A 252 -5.75 -34.80 -24.68
N SER A 253 -4.47 -34.42 -24.77
CA SER A 253 -3.96 -33.30 -23.97
C SER A 253 -4.57 -32.00 -24.45
N GLU A 254 -5.02 -31.16 -23.52
CA GLU A 254 -5.50 -29.81 -23.80
C GLU A 254 -4.48 -28.98 -24.60
N ALA A 255 -3.19 -29.17 -24.35
CA ALA A 255 -2.11 -28.47 -25.06
C ALA A 255 -2.00 -28.86 -26.55
N ALA A 256 -2.68 -29.93 -26.98
CA ALA A 256 -2.73 -30.31 -28.39
C ALA A 256 -3.64 -29.39 -29.20
N VAL A 257 -4.72 -28.88 -28.59
CA VAL A 257 -5.77 -28.09 -29.28
C VAL A 257 -5.90 -26.65 -28.77
N TYR A 258 -5.35 -26.34 -27.59
CA TYR A 258 -5.32 -24.98 -27.03
C TYR A 258 -3.90 -24.41 -26.94
N ASP A 259 -3.78 -23.14 -27.28
CA ASP A 259 -2.70 -22.28 -26.80
C ASP A 259 -3.06 -21.79 -25.40
N VAL A 260 -2.15 -21.99 -24.46
CA VAL A 260 -2.37 -21.76 -23.04
C VAL A 260 -1.33 -20.77 -22.53
N ASP A 261 -1.78 -19.57 -22.24
CA ASP A 261 -0.96 -18.50 -21.67
C ASP A 261 -1.22 -18.37 -20.18
N LYS A 262 -0.15 -18.26 -19.40
CA LYS A 262 -0.23 -17.88 -17.98
C LYS A 262 0.13 -16.41 -17.87
N SER A 263 -0.77 -15.61 -17.31
CA SER A 263 -0.47 -14.22 -16.94
C SER A 263 -0.53 -14.09 -15.44
N GLU A 264 0.45 -13.40 -14.88
CA GLU A 264 0.47 -13.06 -13.47
C GLU A 264 -0.04 -11.64 -13.28
N TYR A 265 -0.74 -11.40 -12.18
CA TYR A 265 -1.29 -10.09 -11.87
C TYR A 265 -1.35 -9.89 -10.36
N VAL A 266 -1.25 -8.63 -9.94
CA VAL A 266 -1.48 -8.23 -8.56
C VAL A 266 -2.97 -8.18 -8.32
N ARG A 267 -3.43 -8.91 -7.30
CA ARG A 267 -4.80 -8.91 -6.83
C ARG A 267 -4.86 -8.22 -5.47
N LYS A 268 -5.71 -7.19 -5.36
CA LYS A 268 -6.09 -6.62 -4.08
C LYS A 268 -6.81 -7.69 -3.24
N ALA A 269 -6.28 -7.99 -2.06
CA ALA A 269 -6.79 -9.00 -1.16
C ALA A 269 -7.75 -8.37 -0.14
N GLU A 270 -7.28 -7.37 0.60
CA GLU A 270 -8.06 -6.64 1.61
C GLU A 270 -7.93 -5.13 1.46
N VAL A 271 -8.89 -4.40 2.04
CA VAL A 271 -8.87 -2.95 2.16
C VAL A 271 -9.18 -2.56 3.59
N ASP A 272 -8.32 -1.73 4.16
CA ASP A 272 -8.54 -1.17 5.50
C ASP A 272 -9.28 0.18 5.38
N GLU A 273 -10.61 0.13 5.50
CA GLU A 273 -11.44 1.34 5.39
C GLU A 273 -11.38 2.22 6.66
N GLU A 274 -11.05 1.64 7.81
CA GLU A 274 -10.97 2.37 9.08
C GLU A 274 -9.72 3.26 9.10
N VAL A 275 -8.57 2.73 8.69
CA VAL A 275 -7.33 3.51 8.53
C VAL A 275 -7.54 4.65 7.54
N LYS A 276 -8.19 4.38 6.40
CA LYS A 276 -8.48 5.43 5.40
C LYS A 276 -9.35 6.53 5.96
N ALA A 277 -10.43 6.18 6.66
CA ALA A 277 -11.34 7.14 7.25
C ALA A 277 -10.64 8.01 8.31
N SER A 278 -9.89 7.38 9.21
CA SER A 278 -9.11 8.08 10.24
C SER A 278 -8.06 9.02 9.63
N ARG A 279 -7.28 8.52 8.66
CA ARG A 279 -6.28 9.33 7.96
C ARG A 279 -6.88 10.50 7.20
N LEU A 280 -8.01 10.30 6.53
CA LEU A 280 -8.73 11.36 5.82
C LEU A 280 -9.25 12.42 6.80
N GLN A 281 -9.79 12.02 7.95
CA GLN A 281 -10.24 12.95 8.96
C GLN A 281 -9.08 13.81 9.47
N GLY A 282 -7.93 13.21 9.82
CA GLY A 282 -6.75 13.96 10.24
C GLY A 282 -6.13 14.84 9.15
N LEU A 283 -6.35 14.54 7.86
CA LEU A 283 -5.99 15.45 6.76
C LEU A 283 -6.93 16.67 6.71
N LYS A 284 -8.24 16.45 6.89
CA LYS A 284 -9.24 17.52 6.93
C LYS A 284 -9.03 18.45 8.12
N ASP A 285 -8.75 17.89 9.29
CA ASP A 285 -8.52 18.67 10.51
C ASP A 285 -7.28 19.58 10.38
N ARG A 286 -6.21 19.07 9.74
CA ARG A 286 -5.02 19.88 9.43
C ARG A 286 -5.28 20.96 8.38
N LEU A 287 -6.06 20.66 7.34
CA LEU A 287 -6.41 21.66 6.32
C LEU A 287 -7.22 22.79 6.95
N ALA A 288 -8.24 22.45 7.75
CA ALA A 288 -9.06 23.43 8.46
C ALA A 288 -8.23 24.30 9.43
N ALA A 289 -7.29 23.70 10.17
CA ALA A 289 -6.40 24.44 11.05
C ALA A 289 -5.45 25.38 10.30
N SER A 290 -4.99 24.99 9.10
CA SER A 290 -4.16 25.83 8.23
C SER A 290 -4.96 27.00 7.65
N ASP A 291 -6.19 26.74 7.19
CA ASP A 291 -7.08 27.78 6.66
C ASP A 291 -7.42 28.83 7.72
N GLU A 292 -7.63 28.43 8.97
CA GLU A 292 -7.90 29.35 10.09
C GLU A 292 -6.68 30.22 10.42
N ALA A 293 -5.49 29.63 10.51
CA ALA A 293 -4.25 30.37 10.81
C ALA A 293 -3.88 31.35 9.69
N GLU A 294 -3.93 30.92 8.42
CA GLU A 294 -3.63 31.77 7.27
C GLU A 294 -4.69 32.88 7.10
N THR A 295 -5.96 32.59 7.39
CA THR A 295 -7.03 33.60 7.33
C THR A 295 -6.88 34.65 8.43
N ASP A 296 -6.45 34.28 9.63
CA ASP A 296 -6.24 35.23 10.72
C ASP A 296 -4.99 36.08 10.48
N GLU A 297 -3.89 35.51 9.96
CA GLU A 297 -2.71 36.28 9.53
C GLU A 297 -3.06 37.27 8.40
N LEU A 298 -3.82 36.84 7.38
CA LEU A 298 -4.27 37.73 6.30
C LEU A 298 -5.22 38.82 6.80
N ARG A 299 -6.06 38.54 7.80
CA ARG A 299 -6.93 39.56 8.42
C ARG A 299 -6.11 40.58 9.19
N GLU A 300 -5.12 40.16 9.95
CA GLU A 300 -4.20 41.06 10.66
C GLU A 300 -3.41 41.93 9.66
N GLU A 301 -2.92 41.35 8.55
CA GLU A 301 -2.24 42.12 7.51
C GLU A 301 -3.16 43.16 6.85
N ILE A 302 -4.42 42.79 6.57
CA ILE A 302 -5.42 43.73 6.04
C ILE A 302 -5.70 44.84 7.06
N GLU A 303 -5.87 44.53 8.34
CA GLU A 303 -6.15 45.51 9.39
C GLU A 303 -4.96 46.47 9.59
N GLU A 304 -3.72 45.97 9.56
CA GLU A 304 -2.50 46.80 9.57
C GLU A 304 -2.42 47.71 8.32
N LEU A 305 -2.80 47.19 7.15
CA LEU A 305 -2.83 47.97 5.91
C LEU A 305 -3.91 49.05 5.95
N GLU A 306 -5.09 48.75 6.49
CA GLU A 306 -6.18 49.71 6.68
C GLU A 306 -5.79 50.81 7.68
N ASP A 307 -5.22 50.45 8.84
CA ASP A 307 -4.70 51.40 9.84
C ASP A 307 -3.64 52.32 9.24
N ARG A 308 -2.73 51.77 8.41
CA ARG A 308 -1.70 52.54 7.71
C ARG A 308 -2.30 53.47 6.66
N ILE A 309 -3.33 53.04 5.94
CA ILE A 309 -4.06 53.91 5.00
C ILE A 309 -4.76 55.05 5.77
N ASP A 310 -5.38 54.76 6.90
CA ASP A 310 -6.01 55.76 7.77
C ASP A 310 -4.98 56.73 8.37
N GLU A 311 -3.79 56.27 8.78
CA GLU A 311 -2.70 57.14 9.22
C GLU A 311 -2.21 58.06 8.09
N LEU A 312 -2.05 57.52 6.87
CA LEU A 312 -1.62 58.28 5.70
C LEU A 312 -2.68 59.26 5.18
N THR A 313 -3.97 58.96 5.37
CA THR A 313 -5.08 59.79 4.89
C THR A 313 -5.62 60.77 5.94
N SER A 314 -5.42 60.49 7.24
CA SER A 314 -5.83 61.37 8.34
C SER A 314 -5.06 62.70 8.40
N PHE A 315 -3.88 62.78 7.77
CA PHE A 315 -3.08 64.02 7.68
C PHE A 315 -3.27 64.84 6.40
N ASN A 316 -4.44 64.76 5.74
CA ASN A 316 -4.82 65.70 4.69
C ASN A 316 -5.93 66.69 5.08
N THR A 317 -6.09 66.96 6.38
CA THR A 317 -6.85 68.13 6.87
C THR A 317 -6.01 68.94 7.85
N GLY A 318 -4.90 69.50 7.35
CA GLY A 318 -3.97 70.24 8.20
C GLY A 318 -3.02 71.19 7.47
N ARG A 319 -3.45 71.92 6.43
CA ARG A 319 -2.77 73.17 6.02
C ARG A 319 -3.74 74.26 5.52
N GLU A 320 -3.95 75.20 6.44
CA GLU A 320 -4.07 76.66 6.25
C GLU A 320 -5.25 77.25 5.45
N MET A 321 -6.28 77.64 6.22
CA MET A 321 -6.88 78.97 6.09
C MET A 321 -5.88 80.06 6.55
N GLN A 322 -5.73 81.11 5.74
CA GLN A 322 -5.47 82.55 6.02
C GLN A 322 -4.68 83.09 4.82
N GLY A 323 -5.15 84.07 4.07
CA GLY A 323 -5.42 85.44 4.52
C GLY A 323 -4.45 86.36 3.77
#